data_AF-A0A3S3FUL0-F1
#
_entry.id   AF-A0A3S3FUL0-F1
#
_cell.length_a   1.000
_cell.length_b   1.000
_cell.length_c   1.000
_cell.angle_alpha   90.00
_cell.angle_beta   90.00
_cell.angle_gamma   90.00
#
_symmetry.space_group_name_H-M   'P 1'
#
loop_
_entity.id
_entity.type
_entity.pdbx_description
1 polymer ?
#
loop_
_entity_poly.entity_id
_entity_poly.type
_entity_poly.pdbx_seq_one_letter_code
_entity_poly.pdbx_strand_id
1 'polypeptide(L)'
;MVAQTLLKALQPDQIAIANAALDEIAEETRSLEKQLALRRERARYDAERARRQYDTVEPENRLVARTLEKAWEDKLRLVDEIEQEYRRWSDREPLVLQAQDHAALQELAENLPAIWHSETAQPEDRKRILRFIV
;
A
#
# COMPACT_ATOMS: atom_id res chain seq x y z
N MET A 1 -34.23 -12.30 -3.53
CA MET A 1 -33.37 -12.44 -2.34
C MET A 1 -32.01 -11.78 -2.54
N VAL A 2 -31.23 -12.12 -3.57
CA VAL A 2 -29.86 -11.55 -3.79
C VAL A 2 -29.83 -10.01 -3.85
N ALA A 3 -30.72 -9.38 -4.62
CA ALA A 3 -30.75 -7.92 -4.75
C ALA A 3 -31.02 -7.18 -3.43
N GLN A 4 -31.83 -7.75 -2.54
CA GLN A 4 -32.22 -7.13 -1.28
C GLN A 4 -31.11 -7.25 -0.22
N THR A 5 -30.33 -8.33 -0.28
CA THR A 5 -29.10 -8.48 0.50
C THR A 5 -28.03 -7.50 0.03
N LEU A 6 -27.89 -7.30 -1.28
CA LEU A 6 -26.95 -6.33 -1.85
C LEU A 6 -27.29 -4.89 -1.44
N LEU A 7 -28.57 -4.50 -1.51
CA LEU A 7 -29.04 -3.18 -1.08
C LEU A 7 -28.86 -2.95 0.42
N LYS A 8 -28.98 -4.00 1.25
CA LYS A 8 -28.64 -3.90 2.67
C LYS A 8 -27.14 -3.68 2.89
N ALA A 9 -26.29 -4.33 2.10
CA ALA A 9 -24.84 -4.16 2.18
C ALA A 9 -24.38 -2.77 1.68
N LEU A 10 -25.14 -2.15 0.78
CA LEU A 10 -24.89 -0.81 0.23
C LEU A 10 -25.58 0.31 1.01
N GLN A 11 -26.16 0.01 2.18
CA GLN A 11 -26.71 1.05 3.04
C GLN A 11 -25.59 2.00 3.50
N PRO A 12 -25.87 3.32 3.59
CA PRO A 12 -24.88 4.31 4.00
C PRO A 12 -24.15 3.93 5.31
N ASP A 13 -24.87 3.38 6.30
CA ASP A 13 -24.29 2.94 7.57
C ASP A 13 -23.29 1.79 7.40
N GLN A 14 -23.58 0.83 6.53
CA GLN A 14 -22.68 -0.30 6.25
C GLN A 14 -21.45 0.15 5.47
N ILE A 15 -21.63 1.10 4.55
CA ILE A 15 -20.53 1.70 3.78
C ILE A 15 -19.65 2.59 4.65
N ALA A 16 -20.22 3.32 5.61
CA ALA A 16 -19.45 4.07 6.59
C ALA A 16 -18.54 3.15 7.44
N ILE A 17 -19.06 2.00 7.89
CA ILE A 17 -18.28 1.00 8.63
C ILE A 17 -17.18 0.40 7.73
N ALA A 18 -17.51 0.05 6.49
CA ALA A 18 -16.55 -0.48 5.53
C ALA A 18 -15.44 0.54 5.23
N ASN A 19 -15.79 1.81 5.03
CA ASN A 19 -14.84 2.89 4.80
C ASN A 19 -13.91 3.09 6.00
N ALA A 20 -14.43 3.08 7.22
CA ALA A 20 -13.61 3.19 8.43
C ALA A 20 -12.60 2.04 8.56
N ALA A 21 -13.01 0.80 8.23
CA ALA A 21 -12.09 -0.33 8.22
C ALA A 21 -11.04 -0.22 7.10
N LEU A 22 -11.42 0.31 5.94
CA LEU A 22 -10.50 0.58 4.83
C LEU A 22 -9.50 1.69 5.15
N ASP A 23 -9.93 2.73 5.88
CA ASP A 23 -9.06 3.81 6.36
C ASP A 23 -7.99 3.27 7.31
N GLU A 24 -8.36 2.38 8.23
CA GLU A 24 -7.42 1.74 9.15
C GLU A 24 -6.36 0.94 8.39
N ILE A 25 -6.77 0.13 7.40
CA ILE A 25 -5.86 -0.63 6.53
C ILE A 25 -4.94 0.32 5.73
N ALA A 26 -5.47 1.43 5.22
CA ALA A 26 -4.70 2.41 4.46
C ALA A 26 -3.68 3.15 5.33
N GLU A 27 -4.00 3.47 6.59
CA GLU A 27 -3.05 4.05 7.55
C GLU A 27 -1.96 3.06 7.94
N GLU A 28 -2.31 1.80 8.22
CA GLU A 28 -1.34 0.73 8.48
C GLU A 28 -0.38 0.55 7.31
N THR A 29 -0.91 0.55 6.09
CA THR A 29 -0.14 0.45 4.86
C THR A 29 0.84 1.62 4.70
N ARG A 30 0.38 2.85 4.89
CA ARG A 30 1.24 4.05 4.82
C ARG A 30 2.30 4.07 5.91
N SER A 31 1.96 3.62 7.11
CA SER A 31 2.92 3.47 8.22
C SER A 31 4.02 2.47 7.87
N LEU A 32 3.63 1.31 7.33
CA LEU A 32 4.57 0.27 6.89
C LEU A 32 5.47 0.78 5.75
N GLU A 33 4.90 1.47 4.76
CA GLU A 33 5.65 2.10 3.67
C GLU A 33 6.73 3.04 4.21
N LYS A 34 6.36 3.92 5.14
CA LYS A 34 7.28 4.88 5.77
C LYS A 34 8.40 4.16 6.53
N GLN A 35 8.07 3.08 7.25
CA GLN A 35 9.06 2.29 7.97
C GLN A 35 10.06 1.61 7.01
N LEU A 36 9.58 1.04 5.91
CA LEU A 36 10.42 0.43 4.88
C LEU A 36 11.30 1.49 4.20
N ALA A 37 10.75 2.66 3.87
CA ALA A 37 11.50 3.77 3.29
C ALA A 37 12.66 4.23 4.20
N LEU A 38 12.39 4.43 5.49
CA LEU A 38 13.41 4.80 6.48
C LEU A 38 14.49 3.73 6.63
N ARG A 39 14.13 2.45 6.61
CA ARG A 39 15.09 1.34 6.66
C ARG A 39 16.01 1.34 5.42
N ARG A 40 15.45 1.57 4.23
CA ARG A 40 16.23 1.69 2.98
C ARG A 40 17.22 2.85 3.03
N GLU A 41 16.75 4.02 3.45
CA GLU A 41 17.60 5.21 3.55
C GLU A 41 18.76 4.97 4.52
N ARG A 42 18.47 4.42 5.70
CA ARG A 42 19.50 4.10 6.70
C ARG A 42 20.52 3.08 6.19
N ALA A 43 20.07 2.02 5.53
CA ALA A 43 20.96 1.00 5.00
C ALA A 43 21.89 1.57 3.91
N ARG A 44 21.35 2.40 3.01
CA ARG A 44 22.13 3.08 1.97
C ARG A 44 23.16 4.04 2.58
N TYR A 45 22.75 4.80 3.58
CA TYR A 45 23.65 5.70 4.30
C TYR A 45 24.80 4.94 4.97
N ASP A 46 24.50 3.82 5.65
CA ASP A 46 25.51 2.98 6.30
C ASP A 46 26.50 2.38 5.28
N ALA A 47 26.01 1.92 4.13
CA ALA A 47 26.86 1.39 3.06
C ALA A 47 27.77 2.47 2.47
N GLU A 48 27.24 3.68 2.21
CA GLU A 48 28.02 4.81 1.72
C GLU A 48 29.06 5.28 2.75
N ARG A 49 28.72 5.25 4.04
CA ARG A 49 29.66 5.54 5.12
C ARG A 49 30.79 4.51 5.16
N ALA A 50 30.49 3.21 5.02
CA ALA A 50 31.49 2.15 4.98
C ALA A 50 32.41 2.29 3.75
N ARG A 51 31.85 2.64 2.59
CA ARG A 51 32.63 2.93 1.38
C ARG A 51 33.65 4.04 1.60
N ARG A 52 33.23 5.18 2.19
CA ARG A 52 34.15 6.30 2.48
C ARG A 52 35.27 5.91 3.45
N GLN A 53 34.98 5.04 4.42
CA GLN A 53 36.00 4.53 5.33
C GLN A 53 37.03 3.68 4.59
N TYR A 54 36.57 2.79 3.71
CA TYR A 54 37.44 1.99 2.86
C TYR A 54 38.30 2.87 1.94
N ASP A 55 37.70 3.86 1.26
CA ASP A 55 38.38 4.77 0.33
C ASP A 55 39.49 5.62 1.01
N THR A 56 39.41 5.81 2.33
CA THR A 56 40.40 6.58 3.11
C THR A 56 41.59 5.73 3.58
N VAL A 57 41.52 4.41 3.50
CA VAL A 57 42.58 3.53 4.00
C VAL A 57 43.79 3.50 3.06
N GLU A 58 44.97 3.69 3.66
CA GLU A 58 46.23 3.58 2.93
C GLU A 58 46.50 2.13 2.47
N PRO A 59 47.04 1.91 1.26
CA PRO A 59 47.30 0.58 0.70
C PRO A 59 48.23 -0.31 1.56
N GLU A 60 49.04 0.32 2.40
CA GLU A 60 49.99 -0.32 3.31
C GLU A 60 49.25 -1.09 4.42
N ASN A 61 48.06 -0.62 4.81
CA ASN A 61 47.21 -1.18 5.85
C ASN A 61 46.30 -2.29 5.32
N ARG A 62 46.87 -3.28 4.62
CA ARG A 62 46.13 -4.34 3.90
C ARG A 62 45.11 -5.10 4.75
N LEU A 63 45.42 -5.36 6.02
CA LEU A 63 44.49 -6.06 6.93
C LEU A 63 43.26 -5.20 7.27
N VAL A 64 43.48 -3.90 7.49
CA VAL A 64 42.41 -2.93 7.76
C VAL A 64 41.56 -2.75 6.52
N ALA A 65 42.18 -2.60 5.34
CA ALA A 65 41.49 -2.51 4.06
C ALA A 65 40.57 -3.70 3.82
N ARG A 66 41.05 -4.94 4.01
CA ARG A 66 40.23 -6.16 3.88
C ARG A 66 39.06 -6.23 4.86
N THR A 67 39.26 -5.73 6.08
CA THR A 67 38.20 -5.74 7.10
C THR A 67 37.11 -4.72 6.77
N LEU A 68 37.49 -3.53 6.31
CA LEU A 68 36.55 -2.50 5.87
C LEU A 68 35.84 -2.87 4.57
N GLU A 69 36.54 -3.51 3.63
CA GLU A 69 35.96 -4.10 2.42
C GLU A 69 34.86 -5.09 2.78
N LYS A 70 35.15 -6.07 3.64
CA LYS A 70 34.16 -7.03 4.11
C LYS A 70 32.98 -6.34 4.81
N ALA A 71 33.25 -5.35 5.66
CA ALA A 71 32.19 -4.60 6.33
C ALA A 71 31.32 -3.82 5.33
N TRP A 72 31.91 -3.27 4.27
CA TRP A 72 31.19 -2.60 3.19
C TRP A 72 30.35 -3.59 2.38
N GLU A 73 30.89 -4.74 2.01
CA GLU A 73 30.16 -5.82 1.33
C GLU A 73 28.96 -6.30 2.13
N ASP A 74 29.11 -6.51 3.44
CA ASP A 74 28.00 -6.92 4.30
C ASP A 74 26.90 -5.84 4.36
N LYS A 75 27.27 -4.55 4.35
CA LYS A 75 26.30 -3.44 4.27
C LYS A 75 25.62 -3.35 2.91
N LEU A 76 26.33 -3.61 1.81
CA LEU A 76 25.74 -3.67 0.47
C LEU A 76 24.74 -4.82 0.36
N ARG A 77 25.05 -5.99 0.94
CA ARG A 77 24.13 -7.12 0.99
C ARG A 77 22.85 -6.76 1.75
N LEU A 78 22.97 -6.08 2.89
CA LEU A 78 21.83 -5.60 3.65
C LEU A 78 20.97 -4.58 2.85
N VAL A 79 21.60 -3.68 2.10
CA VAL A 79 20.87 -2.77 1.19
C VAL A 79 20.06 -3.57 0.18
N ASP A 80 20.66 -4.55 -0.47
CA ASP A 80 19.97 -5.38 -1.47
C ASP A 80 18.81 -6.16 -0.86
N GLU A 81 18.99 -6.77 0.32
CA GLU A 81 17.93 -7.47 1.05
C GLU A 81 16.71 -6.56 1.34
N ILE A 82 16.95 -5.34 1.80
CA ILE A 82 15.88 -4.38 2.12
C ILE A 82 15.22 -3.85 0.83
N GLU A 83 15.98 -3.64 -0.25
CA GLU A 83 15.42 -3.27 -1.56
C GLU A 83 14.52 -4.38 -2.11
N GLN A 84 14.91 -5.65 -1.96
CA GLN A 84 14.09 -6.79 -2.35
C GLN A 84 12.84 -6.94 -1.48
N GLU A 85 12.92 -6.68 -0.18
CA GLU A 85 11.75 -6.62 0.70
C GLU A 85 10.77 -5.53 0.25
N TYR A 86 11.28 -4.33 -0.03
CA TYR A 86 10.46 -3.22 -0.52
C TYR A 86 9.80 -3.52 -1.87
N ARG A 87 10.54 -4.10 -2.83
CA ARG A 87 9.95 -4.55 -4.11
C ARG A 87 8.84 -5.56 -3.90
N ARG A 88 9.08 -6.60 -3.08
CA ARG A 88 8.06 -7.61 -2.76
C ARG A 88 6.83 -7.01 -2.07
N TRP A 89 7.00 -5.98 -1.24
CA TRP A 89 5.89 -5.27 -0.63
C TRP A 89 5.12 -4.43 -1.65
N SER A 90 5.82 -3.70 -2.52
CA SER A 90 5.23 -2.89 -3.59
C SER A 90 4.49 -3.73 -4.62
N ASP A 91 5.04 -4.89 -5.00
CA ASP A 91 4.45 -5.81 -5.98
C ASP A 91 3.17 -6.47 -5.48
N ARG A 92 2.92 -6.46 -4.17
CA ARG A 92 1.66 -6.94 -3.57
C ARG A 92 0.52 -5.94 -3.70
N GLU A 93 0.77 -4.77 -4.30
CA GLU A 93 -0.21 -3.70 -4.56
C GLU A 93 -1.10 -3.46 -3.33
N PRO A 94 -0.48 -3.01 -2.22
CA PRO A 94 -1.20 -2.88 -0.96
C PRO A 94 -2.35 -1.90 -1.13
N LEU A 95 -3.51 -2.28 -0.59
CA LEU A 95 -4.77 -1.56 -0.81
C LEU A 95 -4.70 -0.18 -0.14
N VAL A 96 -4.44 0.85 -0.94
CA VAL A 96 -4.50 2.25 -0.51
C VAL A 96 -5.62 2.91 -1.30
N LEU A 97 -6.80 3.01 -0.69
CA LEU A 97 -7.88 3.79 -1.26
C LEU A 97 -7.56 5.27 -1.12
N GLN A 98 -7.77 6.02 -2.21
CA GLN A 98 -7.61 7.46 -2.22
C GLN A 98 -8.92 8.12 -1.76
N ALA A 99 -8.84 9.37 -1.28
CA ALA A 99 -10.02 10.13 -0.86
C ALA A 99 -11.12 10.21 -1.93
N GLN A 100 -10.73 10.17 -3.22
CA GLN A 100 -11.66 10.10 -4.35
C GLN A 100 -12.44 8.77 -4.40
N ASP A 101 -11.82 7.65 -4.03
CA ASP A 101 -12.45 6.33 -4.03
C ASP A 101 -13.47 6.26 -2.89
N HIS A 102 -13.16 6.86 -1.74
CA HIS A 102 -14.10 7.01 -0.63
C HIS A 102 -15.32 7.85 -1.02
N ALA A 103 -15.10 9.00 -1.67
CA ALA A 103 -16.18 9.87 -2.13
C ALA A 103 -17.09 9.15 -3.15
N ALA A 104 -16.49 8.41 -4.09
CA ALA A 104 -17.24 7.62 -5.08
C ALA A 104 -18.05 6.50 -4.42
N LEU A 105 -17.48 5.79 -3.44
CA LEU A 105 -18.19 4.73 -2.68
C LEU A 105 -19.36 5.31 -1.88
N GLN A 106 -19.18 6.48 -1.28
CA GLN A 106 -20.24 7.13 -0.51
C GLN A 106 -21.35 7.69 -1.41
N GLU A 107 -20.99 8.32 -2.54
CA GLU A 107 -21.96 8.77 -3.54
C GLU A 107 -22.76 7.59 -4.12
N LEU A 108 -22.11 6.44 -4.34
CA LEU A 108 -22.77 5.21 -4.75
C LEU A 108 -23.75 4.72 -3.67
N ALA A 109 -23.33 4.69 -2.41
CA ALA A 109 -24.16 4.25 -1.29
C ALA A 109 -25.42 5.11 -1.07
N GLU A 110 -25.31 6.43 -1.29
CA GLU A 110 -26.42 7.37 -1.14
C GLU A 110 -27.39 7.32 -2.33
N ASN A 111 -26.87 7.27 -3.55
CA ASN A 111 -27.69 7.37 -4.77
C ASN A 111 -28.30 6.03 -5.20
N LEU A 112 -27.61 4.91 -5.00
CA LEU A 112 -28.06 3.61 -5.51
C LEU A 112 -29.39 3.12 -4.91
N PRO A 113 -29.66 3.26 -3.59
CA PRO A 113 -30.96 2.90 -3.03
C PRO A 113 -32.09 3.76 -3.61
N ALA A 114 -31.85 5.06 -3.79
CA ALA A 114 -32.84 5.99 -4.35
C ALA A 114 -33.16 5.66 -5.81
N ILE A 115 -32.15 5.37 -6.62
CA ILE A 115 -32.31 4.94 -8.03
C ILE A 115 -33.05 3.60 -8.10
N TRP A 116 -32.74 2.66 -7.19
CA TRP A 116 -33.39 1.36 -7.17
C TRP A 116 -34.88 1.43 -6.82
N HIS A 117 -35.25 2.31 -5.88
CA HIS A 117 -36.62 2.49 -5.39
C HIS A 117 -37.45 3.49 -6.22
N SER A 118 -36.87 4.16 -7.20
CA SER A 118 -37.57 5.07 -8.10
C SER A 118 -38.69 4.37 -8.90
N GLU A 119 -39.84 5.03 -9.04
CA GLU A 119 -41.00 4.55 -9.84
C GLU A 119 -40.69 4.49 -11.35
N THR A 120 -39.69 5.25 -11.82
CA THR A 120 -39.23 5.24 -13.22
C THR A 120 -38.19 4.16 -13.52
N ALA A 121 -37.64 3.48 -12.51
CA ALA A 121 -36.62 2.45 -12.72
C ALA A 121 -37.25 1.15 -13.24
N GLN A 122 -37.00 0.84 -14.51
CA GLN A 122 -37.49 -0.39 -15.12
C GLN A 122 -36.73 -1.62 -14.57
N PRO A 123 -37.35 -2.81 -14.58
CA PRO A 123 -36.69 -4.05 -14.18
C PRO A 123 -35.39 -4.34 -14.95
N GLU A 124 -35.25 -3.81 -16.17
CA GLU A 124 -34.04 -3.94 -16.99
C GLU A 124 -32.87 -3.07 -16.47
N ASP A 125 -33.16 -1.84 -16.01
CA ASP A 125 -32.15 -0.93 -15.43
C ASP A 125 -31.58 -1.51 -14.14
N ARG A 126 -32.45 -2.08 -13.31
CA ARG A 126 -32.07 -2.81 -12.08
C ARG A 126 -31.14 -3.99 -12.36
N LYS A 127 -31.39 -4.75 -13.44
CA LYS A 127 -30.49 -5.85 -13.86
C LYS A 127 -29.16 -5.35 -14.40
N ARG A 128 -29.14 -4.21 -15.10
CA ARG A 128 -27.91 -3.57 -15.59
C ARG A 128 -27.03 -3.11 -14.45
N ILE A 129 -27.61 -2.45 -13.44
CA ILE A 129 -26.89 -1.99 -12.25
C ILE A 129 -26.26 -3.18 -11.51
N LEU A 130 -27.02 -4.26 -11.28
CA LEU A 130 -26.47 -5.46 -10.64
C LEU A 130 -25.32 -6.10 -11.42
N ARG A 131 -25.33 -6.00 -12.75
CA ARG A 131 -24.25 -6.54 -13.60
C ARG A 131 -22.98 -5.69 -13.56
N PHE A 132 -23.07 -4.42 -13.20
CA PHE A 132 -21.90 -3.55 -13.09
C PHE A 132 -21.19 -3.65 -11.73
N ILE A 133 -21.86 -4.16 -10.70
CA ILE A 133 -21.35 -4.25 -9.32
C ILE A 133 -20.78 -5.64 -9.00
N VAL A 134 -21.17 -6.68 -9.75
CA VAL A 134 -20.66 -8.06 -9.64
C VAL A 134 -19.58 -8.32 -10.68
#